data_AF-A0A2V6M586-F1
#
_entry.id   AF-A0A2V6M586-F1
#
_cell.length_a   1.000
_cell.length_b   1.000
_cell.length_c   1.000
_cell.angle_alpha   90.00
_cell.angle_beta   90.00
_cell.angle_gamma   90.00
#
_symmetry.space_group_name_H-M   'P 1'
#
loop_
_entity.id
_entity.type
_entity.pdbx_description
1 polymer ?
#
loop_
_entity_poly.entity_id
_entity_poly.type
_entity_poly.pdbx_seq_one_letter_code
_entity_poly.pdbx_strand_id
1 'polypeptide(L)'
;MKKIPLFLFVALIALTHGSCSYLTSNGRHQAAYARYIRHSSYNRMKLQRKLSSSPKIQPPRMQSEPTVATSTGPESVTTSAEQATSEN
;
A
#
# COMPACT_ATOMS: atom_id res chain seq x y z
N MET A 1 -5.42 -22.41 -39.41
CA MET A 1 -5.62 -23.13 -38.13
C MET A 1 -4.68 -24.34 -37.99
N LYS A 2 -3.34 -24.16 -38.12
CA LYS A 2 -2.36 -25.27 -38.07
C LYS A 2 -1.39 -25.22 -36.87
N LYS A 3 -1.48 -24.20 -36.02
CA LYS A 3 -0.57 -23.98 -34.87
C LYS A 3 -1.04 -24.66 -33.58
N ILE A 4 -2.32 -24.99 -33.49
CA ILE A 4 -2.96 -25.66 -32.35
C ILE A 4 -2.23 -26.97 -31.97
N PRO A 5 -1.92 -27.90 -32.91
CA PRO A 5 -1.21 -29.12 -32.54
C PRO A 5 0.21 -28.86 -32.01
N LEU A 6 0.87 -27.79 -32.47
CA LEU A 6 2.22 -27.42 -32.03
C LEU A 6 2.19 -26.86 -30.60
N PHE A 7 1.20 -26.04 -30.27
CA PHE A 7 0.98 -25.58 -28.89
C PHE A 7 0.66 -26.73 -27.94
N LEU A 8 -0.18 -27.68 -28.36
CA LEU A 8 -0.50 -28.86 -27.57
C LEU A 8 0.75 -29.73 -27.34
N PHE A 9 1.60 -29.90 -28.35
CA PHE A 9 2.83 -30.69 -28.23
C PHE A 9 3.83 -30.04 -27.26
N VAL A 10 4.01 -28.72 -27.34
CA VAL A 10 4.86 -27.97 -26.41
C VAL A 10 4.31 -28.03 -24.99
N ALA A 11 2.99 -27.89 -24.81
CA ALA A 11 2.34 -28.02 -23.51
C ALA A 11 2.52 -29.42 -22.92
N LEU A 12 2.47 -30.47 -23.76
CA LEU A 12 2.61 -31.86 -23.33
C LEU A 12 4.05 -32.18 -22.90
N ILE A 13 5.06 -31.67 -23.62
CA ILE A 13 6.47 -31.76 -23.24
C ILE A 13 6.76 -30.98 -21.94
N ALA A 14 6.19 -29.77 -21.81
CA ALA A 14 6.31 -28.99 -20.58
C ALA A 14 5.62 -29.70 -19.40
N LEU A 15 4.52 -30.42 -19.66
CA LEU A 15 3.86 -31.23 -18.63
C LEU A 15 4.74 -32.39 -18.19
N THR A 16 5.33 -33.15 -19.12
CA THR A 16 6.14 -34.33 -18.79
C THR A 16 7.46 -33.98 -18.12
N HIS A 17 8.10 -32.86 -18.50
CA HIS A 17 9.38 -32.45 -17.91
C HIS A 17 9.24 -31.49 -16.71
N GLY A 18 8.18 -30.68 -16.65
CA GLY A 18 8.04 -29.59 -15.69
C GLY A 18 7.01 -29.80 -14.57
N SER A 19 6.17 -30.84 -14.64
CA SER A 19 4.90 -30.84 -13.88
C SER A 19 4.76 -31.95 -12.84
N CYS A 20 5.84 -32.27 -12.13
CA CYS A 20 5.66 -32.75 -10.78
C CYS A 20 6.28 -31.76 -9.81
N SER A 21 5.48 -30.76 -9.46
CA SER A 21 5.78 -29.76 -8.42
C SER A 21 6.13 -30.42 -7.08
N TYR A 22 5.84 -31.71 -6.90
CA TYR A 22 6.17 -32.48 -5.69
C TYR A 22 7.45 -33.32 -5.79
N LEU A 23 7.96 -33.58 -7.00
CA LEU A 23 9.19 -34.38 -7.19
C LEU A 23 10.45 -33.56 -6.92
N THR A 24 10.46 -32.26 -7.27
CA THR A 24 11.64 -31.41 -7.10
C THR A 24 11.53 -30.55 -5.84
N SER A 25 12.67 -30.29 -5.16
CA SER A 25 12.69 -29.40 -4.00
C SER A 25 12.16 -28.01 -4.36
N ASN A 26 12.57 -27.48 -5.52
CA ASN A 26 12.15 -26.17 -5.97
C ASN A 26 10.62 -26.09 -6.22
N GLY A 27 10.04 -27.16 -6.80
CA GLY A 27 8.59 -27.25 -6.98
C GLY A 27 7.82 -27.25 -5.66
N ARG A 28 8.34 -27.94 -4.63
CA ARG A 28 7.71 -27.98 -3.30
C ARG A 28 7.72 -26.61 -2.65
N HIS A 29 8.81 -25.86 -2.81
CA HIS A 29 8.95 -24.50 -2.29
C HIS A 29 7.99 -23.56 -3.01
N GLN A 30 7.89 -23.66 -4.34
CA GLN A 30 6.94 -22.86 -5.12
C GLN A 30 5.48 -23.18 -4.77
N ALA A 31 5.15 -24.46 -4.58
CA ALA A 31 3.82 -24.89 -4.15
C ALA A 31 3.48 -24.44 -2.73
N ALA A 32 4.43 -24.53 -1.79
CA ALA A 32 4.28 -24.03 -0.44
C ALA A 32 4.10 -22.51 -0.42
N TYR A 33 4.88 -21.77 -1.22
CA TYR A 33 4.77 -20.33 -1.35
C TYR A 33 3.43 -19.91 -1.96
N ALA A 34 2.97 -20.60 -3.01
CA ALA A 34 1.65 -20.36 -3.59
C ALA A 34 0.52 -20.55 -2.57
N ARG A 35 0.62 -21.60 -1.72
CA ARG A 35 -0.32 -21.82 -0.61
C ARG A 35 -0.26 -20.70 0.42
N TYR A 36 0.94 -20.26 0.80
CA TYR A 36 1.13 -19.14 1.72
C TYR A 36 0.50 -17.84 1.20
N ILE A 37 0.73 -17.49 -0.05
CA ILE A 37 0.15 -16.29 -0.68
C ILE A 37 -1.38 -16.36 -0.71
N ARG A 38 -1.95 -17.52 -1.05
CA ARG A 38 -3.40 -17.72 -1.03
C ARG A 38 -3.98 -17.57 0.38
N HIS A 39 -3.33 -18.15 1.39
CA HIS A 39 -3.78 -18.06 2.77
C HIS A 39 -3.67 -16.65 3.34
N SER A 40 -2.51 -16.00 3.14
CA SER A 40 -2.25 -14.64 3.62
C SER A 40 -3.15 -13.60 2.98
N SER A 41 -3.43 -13.70 1.68
CA SER A 41 -4.35 -12.79 0.98
C SER A 41 -5.79 -12.93 1.49
N TYR A 42 -6.28 -14.15 1.69
CA TYR A 42 -7.61 -14.39 2.29
C TYR A 42 -7.71 -13.78 3.69
N ASN A 43 -6.68 -13.94 4.52
CA ASN A 43 -6.66 -13.40 5.88
C ASN A 43 -6.67 -11.86 5.88
N ARG A 44 -5.90 -11.22 4.98
CA ARG A 44 -5.92 -9.77 4.79
C ARG A 44 -7.31 -9.27 4.39
N MET A 45 -7.96 -9.90 3.41
CA MET A 45 -9.32 -9.54 3.02
C MET A 45 -10.33 -9.74 4.15
N LYS A 46 -10.21 -10.83 4.92
CA LYS A 46 -11.07 -11.10 6.06
C LYS A 46 -10.93 -10.03 7.16
N LEU A 47 -9.71 -9.60 7.46
CA LEU A 47 -9.45 -8.52 8.41
C LEU A 47 -10.02 -7.18 7.93
N GLN A 48 -9.79 -6.83 6.66
CA GLN A 48 -10.38 -5.61 6.09
C GLN A 48 -11.90 -5.62 6.17
N ARG A 49 -12.56 -6.74 5.85
CA ARG A 49 -14.01 -6.87 5.98
C ARG A 49 -14.49 -6.68 7.42
N LYS A 50 -13.77 -7.22 8.41
CA LYS A 50 -14.13 -7.03 9.82
C LYS A 50 -14.02 -5.58 10.26
N LEU A 51 -12.97 -4.88 9.81
CA LEU A 51 -12.77 -3.47 10.10
C LEU A 51 -13.85 -2.60 9.42
N SER A 52 -14.18 -2.91 8.16
CA SER A 52 -15.20 -2.16 7.41
C SER A 52 -16.62 -2.46 7.86
N SER A 53 -16.90 -3.69 8.31
CA SER A 53 -18.23 -4.08 8.81
C SER A 53 -18.43 -3.77 10.28
N SER A 54 -17.40 -3.29 10.99
CA SER A 54 -17.57 -2.81 12.35
C SER A 54 -18.52 -1.61 12.31
N PRO A 55 -19.55 -1.56 13.18
CA PRO A 55 -20.39 -0.38 13.28
C PRO A 55 -19.51 0.84 13.48
N LYS A 56 -19.79 1.91 12.72
CA LYS A 56 -19.05 3.16 12.76
C LYS A 56 -19.27 3.78 14.15
N ILE A 57 -18.40 3.42 15.10
CA ILE A 57 -18.37 4.04 16.43
C ILE A 57 -18.08 5.51 16.18
N GLN A 58 -19.08 6.36 16.44
CA GLN A 58 -18.87 7.78 16.36
C GLN A 58 -17.81 8.12 17.42
N PRO A 59 -16.66 8.71 17.02
CA PRO A 59 -15.69 9.14 18.01
C PRO A 59 -16.40 10.09 18.97
N PRO A 60 -16.16 9.98 20.29
CA PRO A 60 -16.77 10.88 21.25
C PRO A 60 -16.47 12.31 20.82
N ARG A 61 -17.52 13.12 20.63
CA ARG A 61 -17.36 14.56 20.36
C ARG A 61 -16.63 15.15 21.56
N MET A 62 -15.33 15.43 21.40
CA MET A 62 -14.61 16.31 22.31
C MET A 62 -15.18 17.71 22.09
N GLN A 63 -16.11 18.12 22.96
CA GLN A 63 -16.52 19.51 23.07
C GLN A 63 -15.39 20.23 23.82
N SER A 64 -14.38 20.70 23.10
CA SER A 64 -13.45 21.70 23.65
C SER A 64 -14.16 23.04 23.63
N GLU A 65 -14.19 23.74 24.77
CA GLU A 65 -14.56 25.15 24.77
C GLU A 65 -13.68 25.91 23.77
N PRO A 66 -14.24 26.82 22.96
CA PRO A 66 -13.45 27.64 22.06
C PRO A 66 -12.53 28.52 22.90
N THR A 67 -11.26 28.13 22.98
CA THR A 67 -10.22 29.03 23.45
C THR A 67 -10.12 30.14 22.42
N VAL A 68 -10.67 31.31 22.75
CA VAL A 68 -10.52 32.52 21.95
C VAL A 68 -9.03 32.81 21.90
N ALA A 69 -8.40 32.50 20.77
CA ALA A 69 -7.07 33.02 20.50
C ALA A 69 -7.22 34.53 20.36
N THR A 70 -6.81 35.27 21.40
CA THR A 70 -6.58 36.70 21.29
C THR A 70 -5.50 36.88 20.24
N SER A 71 -5.92 37.12 19.00
CA SER A 71 -5.06 37.50 17.90
C SER A 71 -4.58 38.93 18.17
N THR A 72 -3.55 39.07 19.00
CA THR A 72 -2.73 40.28 19.01
C THR A 72 -2.14 40.39 17.61
N GLY A 73 -2.63 41.36 16.84
CA GLY A 73 -2.20 41.58 15.46
C GLY A 73 -0.68 41.78 15.36
N PRO A 74 -0.08 41.59 14.18
CA PRO A 74 1.35 41.79 14.01
C PRO A 74 1.71 43.24 14.33
N GLU A 75 2.60 43.44 15.30
CA GLU A 75 3.15 44.77 15.58
C GLU A 75 3.90 45.28 14.35
N SER A 76 3.42 46.39 13.82
CA SER A 76 4.04 47.15 12.73
C SER A 76 5.37 47.72 13.21
N VAL A 77 6.48 47.11 12.81
CA VAL A 77 7.82 47.66 13.01
C VAL A 77 8.06 48.75 11.95
N THR A 78 7.90 50.01 12.33
CA THR A 78 8.39 51.17 11.59
C THR A 78 9.56 51.78 12.35
N THR A 79 10.78 51.60 11.84
CA THR A 79 11.84 52.61 12.03
C THR A 79 12.60 52.77 10.72
N SER A 80 12.26 53.87 10.06
CA SER A 80 13.06 54.55 9.06
C SER A 80 14.25 55.21 9.74
N ALA A 81 15.48 55.00 9.24
CA ALA A 81 16.47 56.06 8.99
C ALA A 81 17.81 55.48 8.49
N GLU A 82 18.10 55.82 7.22
CA GLU A 82 19.36 56.48 6.80
C GLU A 82 20.62 55.64 6.46
N GLN A 83 20.75 55.35 5.16
CA GLN A 83 21.79 55.86 4.25
C GLN A 83 23.28 55.54 4.53
N ALA A 84 23.90 54.71 3.66
CA ALA A 84 24.95 55.14 2.72
C ALA A 84 25.58 53.95 1.96
N THR A 85 25.79 54.20 0.67
CA THR A 85 26.53 53.47 -0.38
C THR A 85 27.83 52.76 0.04
N SER A 86 28.17 51.63 -0.61
CA SER A 86 29.44 51.51 -1.37
C SER A 86 29.46 50.21 -2.20
N GLU A 87 29.68 50.36 -3.50
CA GLU A 87 30.03 49.30 -4.44
C GLU A 87 31.41 48.71 -4.10
N ASN A 88 31.60 47.41 -4.38
CA ASN A 88 32.71 46.91 -5.22
C ASN A 88 32.41 45.47 -5.67
#